data_AF-A0A2P2D4G0-F1
#
_entry.id   AF-A0A2P2D4G0-F1
#
_cell.length_a   1.000
_cell.length_b   1.000
_cell.length_c   1.000
_cell.angle_alpha   90.00
_cell.angle_beta   90.00
_cell.angle_gamma   90.00
#
_symmetry.space_group_name_H-M   'P 1'
#
loop_
_entity.id
_entity.type
_entity.pdbx_description
1 polymer ?
#
loop_
_entity_poly.entity_id
_entity_poly.type
_entity_poly.pdbx_seq_one_letter_code
_entity_poly.pdbx_strand_id
1 'polypeptide(L)'
;MNWFSFITATSFMPVPATKESGDVDNLYIFLLVSGLISFIILIGGMVIFIFKYRRKTEDQKSAYITHNTLAEFLWSFIPFVIMMIIFAWGWSVFHDLRRVGEKGDVEVHVTARQWAWTFKYANDIEINSPTDKKLVENDPDSTLLKPEIVVVPVGKTIRFILTSDDVLHSFYVPAFRNKMDAVPGRRTTFTFTPIEKGDFTVFCTEYCGTKHSNMMATIRVVDGEQFAAWQAEKIAANAGANNKGPAERGEALFKGSLGCSGCHSIDGSRIVGPSFKGLYGNKRDFADGSSVVADDAYIKQSILVPTAKIVAGFPPAMSSFQGRIKEEEIKDIIEFIKTLK
;
A
#
# COMPACT_ATOMS: atom_id res chain seq x y z
N MET A 1 20.15 -7.60 27.30
CA MET A 1 19.39 -7.63 26.03
C MET A 1 18.37 -8.75 26.13
N ASN A 2 17.11 -8.41 26.40
CA ASN A 2 16.01 -9.38 26.36
C ASN A 2 15.62 -9.58 24.90
N TRP A 3 16.07 -10.69 24.30
CA TRP A 3 15.77 -11.07 22.91
C TRP A 3 14.31 -11.51 22.71
N PHE A 4 13.55 -11.66 23.79
CA PHE A 4 12.15 -12.03 23.77
C PHE A 4 11.31 -10.84 24.23
N SER A 5 11.01 -9.92 23.29
CA SER A 5 9.77 -9.16 23.42
C SER A 5 8.64 -10.14 23.17
N PHE A 6 8.02 -10.62 24.25
CA PHE A 6 6.73 -11.28 24.18
C PHE A 6 5.69 -10.21 23.82
N ILE A 7 5.61 -9.85 22.54
CA ILE A 7 4.44 -9.15 22.02
C ILE A 7 3.30 -10.14 22.21
N THR A 8 2.45 -9.89 23.21
CA THR A 8 1.22 -10.63 23.40
C THR A 8 0.28 -10.23 22.28
N ALA A 9 0.26 -11.01 21.20
CA ALA A 9 -0.80 -10.93 20.23
C ALA A 9 -2.13 -11.15 20.97
N THR A 10 -2.95 -10.11 21.09
CA THR A 10 -4.25 -10.18 21.76
C THR A 10 -5.26 -11.01 20.96
N SER A 11 -4.97 -11.23 19.67
CA SER A 11 -5.75 -12.05 18.75
C SER A 11 -4.84 -12.70 17.70
N PHE A 12 -5.23 -13.87 17.21
CA PHE A 12 -4.53 -14.61 16.15
C PHE A 12 -4.52 -13.87 14.81
N MET A 13 -5.56 -13.08 14.53
CA MET A 13 -5.65 -12.20 13.35
C MET A 13 -6.03 -10.77 13.77
N PRO A 14 -5.69 -9.74 12.96
CA PRO A 14 -6.18 -8.38 13.18
C PRO A 14 -7.71 -8.36 13.26
N VAL A 15 -8.26 -7.51 14.12
CA VAL A 15 -9.71 -7.38 14.31
C VAL A 15 -10.39 -7.15 12.95
N PRO A 16 -11.40 -7.96 12.57
CA PRO A 16 -12.15 -7.76 11.35
C PRO A 16 -12.92 -6.44 11.42
N ALA A 17 -12.69 -5.53 10.47
CA ALA A 17 -13.24 -4.18 10.51
C ALA A 17 -14.15 -3.84 9.33
N THR A 18 -14.39 -4.80 8.43
CA THR A 18 -15.33 -4.66 7.31
C THR A 18 -16.28 -5.83 7.22
N LYS A 19 -17.42 -5.64 6.56
CA LYS A 19 -18.37 -6.72 6.29
C LYS A 19 -17.70 -7.92 5.61
N GLU A 20 -16.82 -7.65 4.65
CA GLU A 20 -16.15 -8.66 3.83
C GLU A 20 -15.07 -9.44 4.60
N SER A 21 -14.50 -8.86 5.67
CA SER A 21 -13.46 -9.51 6.46
C SER A 21 -13.98 -10.75 7.23
N GLY A 22 -15.25 -10.75 7.65
CA GLY A 22 -15.86 -11.90 8.32
C GLY A 22 -15.99 -13.13 7.43
N ASP A 23 -16.36 -12.95 6.16
CA ASP A 23 -16.49 -14.05 5.19
C ASP A 23 -15.13 -14.69 4.88
N VAL A 24 -14.09 -13.85 4.75
CA VAL A 24 -12.71 -14.31 4.57
C VAL A 24 -12.21 -15.07 5.80
N ASP A 25 -12.45 -14.55 7.00
CA ASP A 25 -12.01 -15.17 8.25
C ASP A 25 -12.67 -16.54 8.47
N ASN A 26 -13.95 -16.70 8.14
CA ASN A 26 -14.66 -17.98 8.23
C ASN A 26 -14.06 -19.05 7.28
N LEU A 27 -13.80 -18.68 6.02
CA LEU A 27 -13.16 -19.57 5.07
C LEU A 27 -11.74 -19.94 5.53
N TYR A 28 -10.99 -18.97 6.06
CA TYR A 28 -9.65 -19.20 6.57
C TYR A 28 -9.62 -20.15 7.78
N ILE A 29 -10.55 -19.98 8.72
CA ILE A 29 -10.71 -20.89 9.88
C ILE A 29 -11.03 -22.31 9.40
N PHE A 30 -11.93 -22.46 8.43
CA PHE A 30 -12.24 -23.76 7.84
C PHE A 30 -10.99 -24.43 7.23
N LEU A 31 -10.20 -23.67 6.47
CA LEU A 31 -8.94 -24.15 5.90
C LEU A 31 -7.95 -24.58 7.00
N LEU A 32 -7.79 -23.77 8.05
CA LEU A 32 -6.91 -24.10 9.17
C LEU A 32 -7.36 -25.36 9.92
N VAL A 33 -8.64 -25.50 10.23
CA VAL A 33 -9.17 -26.67 10.95
C VAL A 33 -9.04 -27.93 10.09
N SER A 34 -9.42 -27.85 8.81
CA SER A 34 -9.29 -28.98 7.87
C SER A 34 -7.82 -29.40 7.67
N GLY A 35 -6.91 -28.43 7.59
CA GLY A 35 -5.47 -28.66 7.50
C GLY A 35 -4.90 -29.28 8.77
N LEU A 36 -5.32 -28.82 9.95
CA LEU A 36 -4.92 -29.38 11.24
C LEU A 36 -5.40 -30.83 11.39
N ILE A 37 -6.65 -31.13 11.04
CA ILE A 37 -7.18 -32.50 11.05
C ILE A 37 -6.37 -33.40 10.12
N SER A 38 -6.11 -32.93 8.89
CA SER A 38 -5.30 -33.67 7.90
C SER A 38 -3.87 -33.91 8.41
N PHE A 39 -3.26 -32.90 9.02
CA PHE A 39 -1.94 -32.97 9.64
C PHE A 39 -1.90 -34.01 10.77
N ILE A 40 -2.89 -34.01 11.67
CA ILE A 40 -2.97 -34.97 12.78
C ILE A 40 -3.14 -36.39 12.25
N ILE A 41 -3.99 -36.61 11.24
CA ILE A 41 -4.20 -37.93 10.65
C ILE A 41 -2.90 -38.43 9.99
N LEU A 42 -2.25 -37.59 9.19
CA LEU A 42 -1.03 -37.96 8.45
C LEU A 42 0.14 -38.20 9.40
N ILE A 43 0.51 -37.18 10.19
CA ILE A 43 1.67 -37.26 11.08
C ILE A 43 1.39 -38.22 12.24
N GLY A 44 0.20 -38.19 12.83
CA GLY A 44 -0.20 -39.14 13.86
C GLY A 44 -0.17 -40.58 13.35
N GLY A 45 -0.69 -40.82 12.14
CA GLY A 45 -0.61 -42.12 11.46
C GLY A 45 0.83 -42.58 11.26
N MET A 46 1.70 -41.70 10.76
CA MET A 46 3.13 -41.98 10.59
C MET A 46 3.81 -42.32 11.93
N VAL A 47 3.55 -41.53 12.98
CA VAL A 47 4.10 -41.75 14.32
C VAL A 47 3.62 -43.10 14.87
N ILE A 48 2.32 -43.42 14.74
CA ILE A 48 1.76 -44.72 15.12
C ILE A 48 2.48 -45.84 14.35
N PHE A 49 2.73 -45.66 13.05
CA PHE A 49 3.39 -46.68 12.24
C PHE A 49 4.83 -46.90 12.65
N ILE A 50 5.57 -45.84 12.97
CA ILE A 50 6.94 -45.93 13.52
C ILE A 50 6.96 -46.80 14.77
N PHE A 51 6.03 -46.61 15.70
CA PHE A 51 6.02 -47.38 16.96
C PHE A 51 5.44 -48.78 16.81
N LYS A 52 4.34 -48.92 16.08
CA LYS A 52 3.59 -50.18 15.93
C LYS A 52 4.31 -51.17 15.04
N TYR A 53 4.91 -50.70 13.94
CA TYR A 53 5.57 -51.54 12.94
C TYR A 53 7.11 -51.49 13.04
N ARG A 54 7.66 -50.99 14.15
CA ARG A 54 9.09 -51.10 14.44
C ARG A 54 9.52 -52.56 14.48
N ARG A 55 10.55 -52.92 13.71
CA ARG A 55 11.18 -54.24 13.78
C ARG A 55 11.78 -54.45 15.17
N LYS A 56 11.47 -55.57 15.82
CA LYS A 56 11.98 -55.94 17.15
C LYS A 56 12.98 -57.09 17.12
N THR A 57 12.87 -57.98 16.14
CA THR A 57 13.74 -59.16 15.99
C THR A 57 14.13 -59.35 14.52
N GLU A 58 15.23 -60.07 14.29
CA GLU A 58 15.74 -60.33 12.93
C GLU A 58 14.81 -61.23 12.10
N ASP A 59 14.05 -62.11 12.73
CA ASP A 59 13.15 -63.06 12.07
C ASP A 59 11.74 -62.50 11.80
N GLN A 60 11.44 -61.28 12.28
CA GLN A 60 10.12 -60.67 12.11
C GLN A 60 9.82 -60.36 10.63
N LYS A 61 8.79 -61.01 10.09
CA LYS A 61 8.29 -60.82 8.71
C LYS A 61 7.03 -59.95 8.68
N SER A 62 6.89 -59.10 7.67
CA SER A 62 5.68 -58.30 7.44
C SER A 62 4.63 -59.08 6.64
N ALA A 63 3.36 -58.71 6.80
CA ALA A 63 2.29 -59.22 5.95
C ALA A 63 2.48 -58.69 4.51
N TYR A 64 2.24 -59.54 3.51
CA TYR A 64 2.29 -59.15 2.10
C TYR A 64 0.94 -58.58 1.67
N ILE A 65 0.82 -57.25 1.67
CA ILE A 65 -0.38 -56.50 1.26
C ILE A 65 0.03 -55.62 0.08
N THR A 66 -0.66 -55.75 -1.06
CA THR A 66 -0.30 -55.01 -2.28
C THR A 66 -1.21 -53.83 -2.58
N HIS A 67 -2.52 -53.95 -2.31
CA HIS A 67 -3.49 -52.88 -2.59
C HIS A 67 -4.77 -53.06 -1.77
N ASN A 68 -5.57 -51.99 -1.71
CA ASN A 68 -6.93 -52.03 -1.20
C ASN A 68 -7.75 -50.98 -1.96
N THR A 69 -8.55 -51.43 -2.92
CA THR A 69 -9.33 -50.55 -3.82
C THR A 69 -10.27 -49.62 -3.06
N LEU A 70 -10.87 -50.09 -1.95
CA LEU A 70 -11.75 -49.24 -1.15
C LEU A 70 -10.95 -48.12 -0.45
N ALA A 71 -9.80 -48.44 0.15
CA ALA A 71 -8.93 -47.44 0.76
C ALA A 71 -8.43 -46.43 -0.27
N GLU A 72 -8.05 -46.91 -1.46
CA GLU A 72 -7.60 -46.09 -2.59
C GLU A 72 -8.67 -45.13 -3.09
N PHE A 73 -9.91 -45.60 -3.20
CA PHE A 73 -11.04 -44.76 -3.54
C PHE A 73 -11.29 -43.70 -2.46
N LEU A 74 -11.34 -44.11 -1.18
CA LEU A 74 -11.64 -43.20 -0.08
C LEU A 74 -10.60 -42.08 0.07
N TRP A 75 -9.31 -42.40 0.02
CA TRP A 75 -8.26 -41.38 0.14
C TRP A 75 -8.13 -40.47 -1.08
N SER A 76 -8.78 -40.80 -2.20
CA SER A 76 -8.80 -39.98 -3.42
C SER A 76 -10.07 -39.12 -3.47
N PHE A 77 -11.21 -39.75 -3.20
CA PHE A 77 -12.53 -39.12 -3.29
C PHE A 77 -12.78 -38.14 -2.15
N ILE A 78 -12.36 -38.45 -0.91
CA ILE A 78 -12.55 -37.54 0.23
C ILE A 78 -11.81 -36.20 0.02
N PRO A 79 -10.50 -36.17 -0.33
CA PRO A 79 -9.82 -34.91 -0.63
C PRO A 79 -10.43 -34.17 -1.82
N PHE A 80 -10.87 -34.89 -2.85
CA PHE A 80 -11.56 -34.28 -3.99
C PHE A 80 -12.81 -33.50 -3.55
N VAL A 81 -13.69 -34.12 -2.76
CA VAL A 81 -14.91 -33.44 -2.25
C VAL A 81 -14.56 -32.23 -1.39
N ILE A 82 -13.58 -32.35 -0.49
CA ILE A 82 -13.12 -31.24 0.35
C ILE A 82 -12.61 -30.08 -0.51
N MET A 83 -11.80 -30.36 -1.54
CA MET A 83 -11.28 -29.34 -2.46
C MET A 83 -12.41 -28.68 -3.26
N MET A 84 -13.44 -29.42 -3.68
CA MET A 84 -14.60 -28.84 -4.36
C MET A 84 -15.39 -27.89 -3.46
N ILE A 85 -15.54 -28.22 -2.17
CA ILE A 85 -16.18 -27.32 -1.18
C ILE A 85 -15.36 -26.04 -1.01
N ILE A 86 -14.04 -26.16 -0.84
CA ILE A 86 -13.13 -25.01 -0.73
C ILE A 86 -13.22 -24.13 -1.98
N PHE A 87 -13.20 -24.74 -3.16
CA PHE A 87 -13.30 -24.01 -4.43
C PHE A 87 -14.61 -23.23 -4.54
N ALA A 88 -15.76 -23.89 -4.30
CA ALA A 88 -17.06 -23.24 -4.43
C ALA A 88 -17.24 -22.09 -3.42
N TRP A 89 -16.82 -22.29 -2.16
CA TRP A 89 -16.87 -21.26 -1.13
C TRP A 89 -15.90 -20.11 -1.43
N GLY A 90 -14.65 -20.42 -1.74
CA GLY A 90 -13.63 -19.42 -2.10
C GLY A 90 -14.02 -18.61 -3.34
N TRP A 91 -14.63 -19.25 -4.33
CA TRP A 91 -15.18 -18.57 -5.51
C TRP A 91 -16.27 -17.57 -5.14
N SER A 92 -17.21 -17.94 -4.26
CA SER A 92 -18.26 -17.03 -3.79
C SER A 92 -17.68 -15.80 -3.11
N VAL A 93 -16.78 -16.00 -2.14
CA VAL A 93 -16.12 -14.91 -1.40
C VAL A 93 -15.30 -14.02 -2.35
N PHE A 94 -14.54 -14.62 -3.27
CA PHE A 94 -13.77 -13.88 -4.27
C PHE A 94 -14.68 -13.03 -5.17
N HIS A 95 -15.79 -13.59 -5.63
CA HIS A 95 -16.72 -12.87 -6.48
C HIS A 95 -17.34 -11.67 -5.74
N ASP A 96 -17.73 -11.83 -4.48
CA ASP A 96 -18.29 -10.73 -3.67
C ASP A 96 -17.26 -9.62 -3.41
N LEU A 97 -16.00 -9.98 -3.11
CA LEU A 97 -14.89 -9.03 -2.97
C LEU A 97 -14.57 -8.27 -4.27
N ARG A 98 -14.88 -8.86 -5.44
CA ARG A 98 -14.54 -8.32 -6.76
C ARG A 98 -15.73 -7.76 -7.53
N ARG A 99 -16.94 -7.83 -6.99
CA ARG A 99 -18.13 -7.28 -7.64
C ARG A 99 -18.08 -5.75 -7.55
N VAL A 100 -17.57 -5.10 -8.59
CA VAL A 100 -17.48 -3.62 -8.74
C VAL A 100 -18.86 -2.97 -9.00
N GLY A 101 -19.94 -3.57 -8.50
CA GLY A 101 -21.28 -3.46 -9.07
C GLY A 101 -22.10 -2.22 -8.73
N GLU A 102 -21.76 -1.46 -7.69
CA GLU A 102 -22.54 -0.28 -7.32
C GLU A 102 -21.58 0.89 -7.12
N LYS A 103 -22.00 2.08 -7.59
CA LYS A 103 -21.34 3.33 -7.23
C LYS A 103 -21.24 3.32 -5.70
N GLY A 104 -20.02 3.17 -5.17
CA GLY A 104 -19.81 3.27 -3.73
C GLY A 104 -20.39 4.60 -3.25
N ASP A 105 -20.94 4.62 -2.03
CA ASP A 105 -21.43 5.83 -1.40
C ASP A 105 -20.36 6.92 -1.37
N VAL A 106 -19.09 6.51 -1.24
CA VAL A 106 -17.91 7.37 -1.31
C VAL A 106 -16.91 6.78 -2.30
N GLU A 107 -16.42 7.63 -3.19
CA GLU A 107 -15.40 7.29 -4.19
C GLU A 107 -14.11 8.04 -3.90
N VAL A 108 -13.00 7.30 -3.84
CA VAL A 108 -11.67 7.85 -3.63
C VAL A 108 -10.73 7.29 -4.69
N HIS A 109 -10.11 8.20 -5.44
CA HIS A 109 -9.02 7.87 -6.36
C HIS A 109 -7.72 7.77 -5.58
N VAL A 110 -7.05 6.64 -5.67
CA VAL A 110 -5.78 6.39 -4.99
C VAL A 110 -4.68 6.29 -6.04
N THR A 111 -3.71 7.19 -5.95
CA THR A 111 -2.53 7.17 -6.82
C THR A 111 -1.31 6.79 -5.99
N ALA A 112 -0.63 5.73 -6.41
CA ALA A 112 0.62 5.28 -5.80
C ALA A 112 1.83 5.91 -6.51
N ARG A 113 2.87 6.22 -5.72
CA ARG A 113 4.19 6.61 -6.20
C ARG A 113 5.26 6.18 -5.21
N GLN A 114 6.51 6.11 -5.60
CA GLN A 114 7.66 5.90 -4.70
C GLN A 114 7.85 7.14 -3.82
N TRP A 115 7.60 7.12 -2.51
CA TRP A 115 6.96 6.09 -1.68
C TRP A 115 5.84 6.71 -0.85
N ALA A 116 4.77 7.11 -1.54
CA ALA A 116 3.61 7.80 -0.99
C ALA A 116 2.31 7.37 -1.67
N TRP A 117 1.22 7.59 -0.97
CA TRP A 117 -0.13 7.40 -1.47
C TRP A 117 -0.83 8.75 -1.55
N THR A 118 -1.47 9.04 -2.67
CA THR A 118 -2.32 10.22 -2.83
C THR A 118 -3.77 9.78 -2.93
N PHE A 119 -4.65 10.45 -2.20
CA PHE A 119 -6.07 10.16 -2.13
C PHE A 119 -6.84 11.37 -2.59
N LYS A 120 -7.57 11.24 -3.70
CA LYS A 120 -8.39 12.30 -4.27
C LYS A 120 -9.87 11.94 -4.18
N TYR A 121 -10.65 12.81 -3.55
CA TYR A 121 -12.09 12.69 -3.41
C TYR A 121 -12.79 13.47 -4.54
N ALA A 122 -14.07 13.20 -4.77
CA ALA A 122 -14.86 13.83 -5.83
C ALA A 122 -15.05 15.36 -5.65
N ASN A 123 -14.89 15.88 -4.44
CA ASN A 123 -15.00 17.29 -4.08
C ASN A 123 -13.65 18.02 -4.09
N ASP A 124 -12.68 17.52 -4.87
CA ASP A 124 -11.33 18.07 -5.00
C ASP A 124 -10.52 18.15 -3.69
N ILE A 125 -10.93 17.41 -2.66
CA ILE A 125 -10.05 17.14 -1.51
C ILE A 125 -8.96 16.19 -1.98
N GLU A 126 -7.70 16.58 -1.75
CA GLU A 126 -6.53 15.75 -1.99
C GLU A 126 -5.72 15.61 -0.70
N ILE A 127 -5.39 14.36 -0.36
CA ILE A 127 -4.65 13.98 0.84
C ILE A 127 -3.42 13.20 0.41
N ASN A 128 -2.26 13.50 0.99
CA ASN A 128 -1.00 12.88 0.62
C ASN A 128 -0.36 12.20 1.84
N SER A 129 -0.13 10.90 1.75
CA SER A 129 0.54 10.18 2.83
C SER A 129 1.99 10.67 2.97
N PRO A 130 2.45 10.95 4.20
CA PRO A 130 3.81 11.45 4.41
C PRO A 130 4.88 10.44 3.96
N THR A 131 5.90 10.95 3.28
CA THR A 131 7.05 10.16 2.78
C THR A 131 8.11 9.84 3.84
N ASP A 132 8.06 10.44 5.04
CA ASP A 132 9.13 10.32 6.03
C ASP A 132 8.62 10.05 7.47
N LYS A 133 9.07 8.95 8.06
CA LYS A 133 8.79 8.57 9.46
C LYS A 133 9.45 9.54 10.46
N LYS A 134 10.48 10.29 10.07
CA LYS A 134 11.15 11.26 10.96
C LYS A 134 10.28 12.46 11.35
N LEU A 135 9.18 12.70 10.64
CA LEU A 135 8.15 13.65 11.05
C LEU A 135 7.20 13.09 12.12
N VAL A 136 7.26 11.78 12.42
CA VAL A 136 6.34 11.09 13.37
C VAL A 136 6.99 10.83 14.73
N GLU A 137 8.32 10.69 14.80
CA GLU A 137 9.00 10.25 16.03
C GLU A 137 9.41 11.35 17.03
N ASN A 138 9.37 12.65 16.65
CA ASN A 138 10.01 13.70 17.44
C ASN A 138 9.08 14.59 18.29
N ASP A 139 7.79 14.31 18.40
CA ASP A 139 6.89 15.11 19.24
C ASP A 139 5.81 14.26 19.95
N PRO A 140 6.02 13.90 21.23
CA PRO A 140 5.05 13.15 22.02
C PRO A 140 3.77 13.95 22.37
N ASP A 141 3.73 15.27 22.14
CA ASP A 141 2.58 16.16 22.40
C ASP A 141 1.88 16.63 21.11
N SER A 142 2.32 16.16 19.94
CA SER A 142 1.72 16.57 18.67
C SER A 142 0.34 15.97 18.47
N THR A 143 -0.68 16.77 18.74
CA THR A 143 -2.03 16.56 18.20
C THR A 143 -2.11 16.78 16.68
N LEU A 144 -1.00 17.17 16.04
CA LEU A 144 -0.89 17.63 14.64
C LEU A 144 -0.09 16.70 13.70
N LEU A 145 0.43 15.56 14.16
CA LEU A 145 1.26 14.65 13.36
C LEU A 145 0.70 13.23 13.32
N LYS A 146 -0.57 13.10 12.93
CA LYS A 146 -1.09 11.82 12.43
C LYS A 146 -0.73 11.73 10.95
N PRO A 147 -0.11 10.64 10.45
CA PRO A 147 0.14 10.48 9.02
C PRO A 147 -1.16 10.74 8.27
N GLU A 148 -1.16 11.63 7.28
CA GLU A 148 -2.41 12.19 6.77
C GLU A 148 -3.45 11.10 6.48
N ILE A 149 -4.63 11.35 7.01
CA ILE A 149 -5.61 10.32 7.29
C ILE A 149 -6.65 10.35 6.19
N VAL A 150 -6.81 9.24 5.50
CA VAL A 150 -7.95 9.02 4.60
C VAL A 150 -9.17 8.81 5.48
N VAL A 151 -10.12 9.73 5.45
CA VAL A 151 -11.30 9.64 6.31
C VAL A 151 -12.45 9.04 5.51
N VAL A 152 -13.11 8.02 6.05
CA VAL A 152 -14.27 7.38 5.43
C VAL A 152 -15.37 7.17 6.47
N PRO A 153 -16.66 7.22 6.08
CA PRO A 153 -17.76 6.97 6.99
C PRO A 153 -17.98 5.47 7.24
N VAL A 154 -18.27 5.10 8.50
CA VAL A 154 -18.71 3.75 8.88
C VAL A 154 -20.08 3.43 8.26
N GLY A 155 -20.31 2.16 7.92
CA GLY A 155 -21.59 1.66 7.40
C GLY A 155 -21.90 2.06 5.95
N LYS A 156 -20.95 2.70 5.26
CA LYS A 156 -21.06 3.12 3.87
C LYS A 156 -20.10 2.34 2.99
N THR A 157 -20.53 2.00 1.78
CA THR A 157 -19.69 1.27 0.83
C THR A 157 -18.70 2.25 0.21
N ILE A 158 -17.41 2.02 0.44
CA ILE A 158 -16.34 2.86 -0.07
C ILE A 158 -15.74 2.19 -1.31
N ARG A 159 -15.55 2.97 -2.38
CA ARG A 159 -14.94 2.52 -3.63
C ARG A 159 -13.60 3.19 -3.84
N PHE A 160 -12.53 2.40 -3.80
CA PHE A 160 -11.18 2.88 -4.11
C PHE A 160 -10.82 2.53 -5.54
N ILE A 161 -10.44 3.53 -6.33
CA ILE A 161 -9.94 3.38 -7.70
C ILE A 161 -8.45 3.65 -7.69
N LEU A 162 -7.66 2.61 -7.92
CA LEU A 162 -6.22 2.66 -7.75
C LEU A 162 -5.51 2.74 -9.10
N THR A 163 -4.41 3.49 -9.12
CA THR A 163 -3.44 3.49 -10.20
C THR A 163 -2.06 3.83 -9.64
N SER A 164 -1.03 3.70 -10.47
CA SER A 164 0.34 4.07 -10.09
C SER A 164 0.96 4.98 -11.13
N ASP A 165 1.77 5.93 -10.66
CA ASP A 165 2.50 6.85 -11.51
C ASP A 165 3.89 6.35 -11.94
N ASP A 166 4.41 5.29 -11.30
CA ASP A 166 5.75 4.77 -11.55
C ASP A 166 5.81 3.25 -11.71
N VAL A 167 5.93 2.51 -10.61
CA VAL A 167 6.11 1.05 -10.56
C VAL A 167 4.86 0.37 -10.00
N LEU A 168 4.86 -0.96 -9.92
CA LEU A 168 3.80 -1.66 -9.22
C LEU A 168 3.84 -1.35 -7.72
N HIS A 169 2.66 -1.09 -7.15
CA HIS A 169 2.44 -1.06 -5.70
C HIS A 169 1.23 -1.93 -5.39
N SER A 170 1.00 -2.24 -4.11
CA SER A 170 -0.20 -2.97 -3.71
C SER A 170 -0.77 -2.40 -2.43
N PHE A 171 -2.03 -1.98 -2.49
CA PHE A 171 -2.73 -1.33 -1.40
C PHE A 171 -3.40 -2.40 -0.54
N TYR A 172 -2.92 -2.57 0.70
CA TYR A 172 -3.44 -3.58 1.61
C TYR A 172 -3.81 -3.00 2.96
N VAL A 173 -5.02 -3.33 3.43
CA VAL A 173 -5.48 -3.02 4.79
C VAL A 173 -5.77 -4.35 5.49
N PRO A 174 -4.90 -4.82 6.41
CA PRO A 174 -5.03 -6.13 7.03
C PRO A 174 -6.39 -6.35 7.70
N ALA A 175 -6.86 -5.38 8.48
CA ALA A 175 -8.16 -5.45 9.16
C ALA A 175 -9.36 -5.60 8.21
N PHE A 176 -9.21 -5.22 6.94
CA PHE A 176 -10.27 -5.28 5.93
C PHE A 176 -10.17 -6.55 5.08
N ARG A 177 -9.08 -7.33 5.21
CA ARG A 177 -8.75 -8.51 4.38
C ARG A 177 -8.74 -8.25 2.87
N ASN A 178 -8.68 -6.99 2.47
CA ASN A 178 -8.79 -6.59 1.08
C ASN A 178 -7.46 -5.98 0.60
N LYS A 179 -6.99 -6.49 -0.54
CA LYS A 179 -5.78 -6.02 -1.21
C LYS A 179 -6.04 -5.82 -2.70
N MET A 180 -5.46 -4.75 -3.25
CA MET A 180 -5.50 -4.50 -4.68
C MET A 180 -4.24 -3.79 -5.17
N ASP A 181 -3.72 -4.27 -6.30
CA ASP A 181 -2.50 -3.73 -6.86
C ASP A 181 -2.79 -2.40 -7.57
N ALA A 182 -1.96 -1.40 -7.31
CA ALA A 182 -1.93 -0.15 -8.04
C ALA A 182 -0.95 -0.30 -9.21
N VAL A 183 -1.48 -0.34 -10.42
CA VAL A 183 -0.72 -0.74 -11.61
C VAL A 183 -0.55 0.43 -12.57
N PRO A 184 0.68 0.74 -13.03
CA PRO A 184 0.89 1.79 -14.01
C PRO A 184 0.12 1.53 -15.30
N GLY A 185 -0.53 2.57 -15.85
CA GLY A 185 -1.25 2.48 -17.13
C GLY A 185 -2.60 1.78 -17.09
N ARG A 186 -3.08 1.31 -15.92
CA ARG A 186 -4.45 0.81 -15.76
C ARG A 186 -5.05 1.25 -14.44
N ARG A 187 -6.39 1.23 -14.38
CA ARG A 187 -7.12 1.40 -13.13
C ARG A 187 -7.53 0.05 -12.59
N THR A 188 -7.34 -0.13 -11.30
CA THR A 188 -7.86 -1.24 -10.51
C THR A 188 -8.86 -0.70 -9.51
N THR A 189 -9.75 -1.55 -9.01
CA THR A 189 -10.80 -1.11 -8.09
C THR A 189 -11.10 -2.21 -7.10
N PHE A 190 -11.37 -1.80 -5.85
CA PHE A 190 -12.03 -2.64 -4.88
C PHE A 190 -12.99 -1.82 -4.04
N THR A 191 -13.95 -2.50 -3.44
CA THR A 191 -14.93 -1.92 -2.53
C THR A 191 -14.80 -2.56 -1.16
N PHE A 192 -15.16 -1.81 -0.13
CA PHE A 192 -15.21 -2.31 1.24
C PHE A 192 -16.27 -1.55 2.04
N THR A 193 -16.85 -2.21 3.03
CA THR A 193 -17.86 -1.60 3.91
C THR A 193 -17.36 -1.62 5.34
N PRO A 194 -16.82 -0.52 5.88
CA PRO A 194 -16.36 -0.46 7.26
C PRO A 194 -17.50 -0.68 8.25
N ILE A 195 -17.29 -1.54 9.23
CA ILE A 195 -18.25 -1.81 10.32
C ILE A 195 -17.70 -1.39 11.70
N GLU A 196 -16.38 -1.22 11.81
CA GLU A 196 -15.70 -0.76 13.02
C GLU A 196 -15.07 0.62 12.80
N LYS A 197 -15.22 1.50 13.79
CA LYS A 197 -14.57 2.82 13.80
C LYS A 197 -13.15 2.70 14.29
N GLY A 198 -12.29 3.61 13.85
CA GLY A 198 -10.90 3.67 14.29
C GLY A 198 -9.92 3.95 13.16
N ASP A 199 -8.64 3.84 13.49
CA ASP A 199 -7.54 4.06 12.56
C ASP A 199 -6.98 2.70 12.09
N PHE A 200 -6.91 2.51 10.77
CA PHE A 200 -6.46 1.29 10.13
C PHE A 200 -5.28 1.56 9.22
N THR A 201 -4.17 0.88 9.47
CA THR A 201 -2.95 1.05 8.69
C THR A 201 -3.07 0.43 7.31
N VAL A 202 -2.67 1.20 6.30
CA VAL A 202 -2.44 0.76 4.93
C VAL A 202 -0.98 0.41 4.76
N PHE A 203 -0.70 -0.74 4.15
CA PHE A 203 0.64 -1.16 3.77
C PHE A 203 0.78 -1.22 2.25
N CYS A 204 1.96 -0.88 1.75
CA CYS A 204 2.39 -1.31 0.43
C CYS A 204 2.83 -2.78 0.50
N THR A 205 2.20 -3.66 -0.28
CA THR A 205 2.49 -5.12 -0.30
C THR A 205 3.02 -5.64 -1.63
N GLU A 206 3.53 -4.74 -2.48
CA GLU A 206 4.28 -5.09 -3.70
C GLU A 206 5.60 -4.35 -3.67
N TYR A 207 6.71 -5.05 -3.86
CA TYR A 207 8.04 -4.45 -3.67
C TYR A 207 8.27 -3.31 -4.67
N CYS A 208 8.30 -2.09 -4.17
CA CYS A 208 8.37 -0.87 -4.97
C CYS A 208 9.66 -0.07 -4.74
N GLY A 209 10.72 -0.67 -4.20
CA GLY A 209 12.05 -0.05 -4.06
C GLY A 209 12.48 0.23 -2.61
N THR A 210 13.48 1.11 -2.44
CA THR A 210 14.26 1.22 -1.19
C THR A 210 13.48 1.72 0.04
N LYS A 211 12.36 2.43 -0.13
CA LYS A 211 11.47 2.79 0.98
C LYS A 211 10.12 2.06 0.94
N HIS A 212 10.06 0.89 0.29
CA HIS A 212 8.85 0.05 0.24
C HIS A 212 8.21 -0.17 1.63
N SER A 213 9.00 -0.52 2.65
CA SER A 213 8.52 -0.75 4.03
C SER A 213 8.12 0.52 4.79
N ASN A 214 8.38 1.70 4.24
CA ASN A 214 7.96 2.99 4.80
C ASN A 214 6.75 3.57 4.08
N MET A 215 6.28 2.93 3.00
CA MET A 215 5.13 3.38 2.22
C MET A 215 3.81 2.95 2.88
N MET A 216 3.46 3.63 3.96
CA MET A 216 2.23 3.39 4.72
C MET A 216 1.25 4.56 4.54
N ALA A 217 -0.01 4.34 4.90
CA ALA A 217 -1.02 5.39 5.10
C ALA A 217 -1.97 4.96 6.22
N THR A 218 -2.90 5.82 6.63
CA THR A 218 -3.93 5.48 7.62
C THR A 218 -5.31 5.79 7.08
N ILE A 219 -6.22 4.83 7.18
CA ILE A 219 -7.65 5.05 6.94
C ILE A 219 -8.32 5.22 8.31
N ARG A 220 -8.96 6.37 8.53
CA ARG A 220 -9.82 6.60 9.70
C ARG A 220 -11.27 6.41 9.32
N VAL A 221 -11.90 5.48 10.01
CA VAL A 221 -13.33 5.22 9.92
C VAL A 221 -14.03 6.00 11.04
N VAL A 222 -14.95 6.90 10.64
CA VAL A 222 -15.67 7.82 11.53
C VAL A 222 -17.18 7.77 11.28
N ASP A 223 -17.95 8.46 12.13
CA ASP A 223 -19.36 8.71 11.87
C ASP A 223 -19.60 9.62 10.66
N GLY A 224 -20.79 9.53 10.07
CA GLY A 224 -21.20 10.36 8.94
C GLY A 224 -21.09 11.87 9.22
N GLU A 225 -21.44 12.31 10.44
CA GLU A 225 -21.33 13.71 10.86
C GLU A 225 -19.86 14.18 10.91
N GLN A 226 -18.99 13.36 11.49
CA GLN A 226 -17.55 13.64 11.57
C GLN A 226 -16.92 13.66 10.17
N PHE A 227 -17.34 12.77 9.27
CA PHE A 227 -16.90 12.77 7.89
C PHE A 227 -17.34 14.03 7.13
N ALA A 228 -18.58 14.48 7.33
CA ALA A 228 -19.07 15.72 6.72
C ALA A 228 -18.32 16.96 7.24
N ALA A 229 -18.09 17.03 8.56
CA ALA A 229 -17.32 18.11 9.18
C ALA A 229 -15.88 18.15 8.65
N TRP A 230 -15.22 16.99 8.56
CA TRP A 230 -13.88 16.87 8.01
C TRP A 230 -13.80 17.33 6.54
N GLN A 231 -14.80 16.96 5.71
CA GLN A 231 -14.84 17.43 4.32
C GLN A 231 -14.96 18.96 4.23
N ALA A 232 -15.85 19.55 5.03
CA ALA A 232 -16.04 21.00 5.06
C ALA A 232 -14.75 21.74 5.46
N GLU A 233 -14.04 21.25 6.47
CA GLU A 233 -12.75 21.77 6.91
C GLU A 233 -11.71 21.72 5.76
N LYS A 234 -11.58 20.57 5.08
CA LYS A 234 -10.62 20.41 3.99
C LYS A 234 -10.93 21.27 2.78
N ILE A 235 -12.19 21.42 2.42
CA ILE A 235 -12.62 22.32 1.34
C ILE A 235 -12.25 23.77 1.68
N ALA A 236 -12.51 24.21 2.91
CA ALA A 236 -12.15 25.56 3.36
C ALA A 236 -10.62 25.77 3.38
N ALA A 237 -9.86 24.78 3.83
CA ALA A 237 -8.40 24.84 3.85
C ALA A 237 -7.80 24.92 2.43
N ASN A 238 -8.33 24.15 1.47
CA ASN A 238 -7.91 24.19 0.07
C ASN A 238 -8.15 25.58 -0.55
N ALA A 239 -9.29 26.20 -0.25
CA ALA A 239 -9.56 27.57 -0.68
C ALA A 239 -8.55 28.58 -0.11
N GLY A 240 -8.13 28.41 1.15
CA GLY A 240 -7.10 29.25 1.78
C GLY A 240 -5.69 29.03 1.23
N ALA A 241 -5.32 27.80 0.88
CA ALA A 241 -4.01 27.48 0.32
C ALA A 241 -3.77 28.15 -1.05
N ASN A 242 -4.81 28.30 -1.86
CA ASN A 242 -4.75 29.00 -3.15
C ASN A 242 -4.43 30.50 -3.01
N ASN A 243 -4.60 31.08 -1.82
CA ASN A 243 -4.31 32.49 -1.56
C ASN A 243 -2.84 32.77 -1.17
N LYS A 244 -2.01 31.72 -1.02
CA LYS A 244 -0.58 31.85 -0.66
C LYS A 244 0.26 32.35 -1.84
N GLY A 245 1.47 32.85 -1.57
CA GLY A 245 2.41 33.27 -2.61
C GLY A 245 2.93 32.10 -3.46
N PRO A 246 3.38 32.31 -4.71
CA PRO A 246 3.84 31.23 -5.60
C PRO A 246 4.90 30.31 -4.99
N ALA A 247 5.92 30.87 -4.33
CA ALA A 247 6.98 30.07 -3.69
C ALA A 247 6.46 29.22 -2.52
N GLU A 248 5.50 29.71 -1.73
CA GLU A 248 4.90 28.95 -0.63
C GLU A 248 4.02 27.80 -1.17
N ARG A 249 3.30 28.04 -2.27
CA ARG A 249 2.56 26.98 -2.98
C ARG A 249 3.52 25.94 -3.56
N GLY A 250 4.63 26.38 -4.15
CA GLY A 250 5.69 25.50 -4.65
C GLY A 250 6.32 24.63 -3.57
N GLU A 251 6.58 25.21 -2.39
CA GLU A 251 7.08 24.47 -1.23
C GLU A 251 6.08 23.39 -0.77
N ALA A 252 4.79 23.74 -0.74
CA ALA A 252 3.73 22.79 -0.38
C ALA A 252 3.62 21.65 -1.40
N LEU A 253 3.74 21.94 -2.69
CA LEU A 253 3.78 20.92 -3.76
C LEU A 253 5.01 20.02 -3.63
N PHE A 254 6.18 20.60 -3.34
CA PHE A 254 7.45 19.88 -3.15
C PHE A 254 7.39 18.88 -1.99
N LYS A 255 6.82 19.31 -0.84
CA LYS A 255 6.69 18.50 0.37
C LYS A 255 5.50 17.54 0.35
N GLY A 256 4.46 17.88 -0.42
CA GLY A 256 3.16 17.23 -0.41
C GLY A 256 2.86 16.49 -1.71
N SER A 257 1.93 17.02 -2.50
CA SER A 257 1.22 16.32 -3.57
C SER A 257 2.05 15.83 -4.74
N LEU A 258 3.26 16.36 -4.94
CA LEU A 258 4.15 15.89 -6.00
C LEU A 258 5.19 14.88 -5.50
N GLY A 259 5.40 14.76 -4.19
CA GLY A 259 6.34 13.82 -3.59
C GLY A 259 7.81 14.11 -3.94
N CYS A 260 8.12 15.31 -4.42
CA CYS A 260 9.47 15.69 -4.86
C CYS A 260 10.50 15.50 -3.73
N SER A 261 10.12 15.80 -2.48
CA SER A 261 10.96 15.65 -1.30
C SER A 261 11.39 14.21 -0.99
N GLY A 262 10.68 13.21 -1.51
CA GLY A 262 11.07 11.80 -1.36
C GLY A 262 12.35 11.44 -2.13
N CYS A 263 12.64 12.18 -3.21
CA CYS A 263 13.79 11.92 -4.09
C CYS A 263 14.80 13.06 -4.10
N HIS A 264 14.38 14.30 -3.86
CA HIS A 264 15.21 15.50 -3.91
C HIS A 264 15.33 16.14 -2.54
N SER A 265 16.56 16.51 -2.16
CA SER A 265 16.82 17.24 -0.91
C SER A 265 16.88 18.74 -1.15
N ILE A 266 16.73 19.54 -0.08
CA ILE A 266 16.92 20.99 -0.09
C ILE A 266 18.15 21.44 0.72
N ASP A 267 18.88 20.51 1.32
CA ASP A 267 20.03 20.77 2.19
C ASP A 267 21.39 20.48 1.52
N GLY A 268 21.39 19.81 0.36
CA GLY A 268 22.57 19.38 -0.37
C GLY A 268 22.86 17.88 -0.26
N SER A 269 22.14 17.16 0.61
CA SER A 269 22.31 15.72 0.79
C SER A 269 21.94 14.94 -0.48
N ARG A 270 22.62 13.82 -0.72
CA ARG A 270 22.34 12.93 -1.84
C ARG A 270 21.31 11.88 -1.41
N ILE A 271 20.16 11.85 -2.09
CA ILE A 271 19.11 10.85 -1.88
C ILE A 271 18.99 9.99 -3.15
N VAL A 272 17.84 10.02 -3.85
CA VAL A 272 17.63 9.33 -5.13
C VAL A 272 18.03 10.25 -6.28
N GLY A 273 17.62 11.52 -6.22
CA GLY A 273 17.90 12.57 -7.18
C GLY A 273 18.81 13.67 -6.61
N PRO A 274 19.23 14.62 -7.47
CA PRO A 274 20.07 15.75 -7.08
C PRO A 274 19.33 16.72 -6.15
N SER A 275 20.09 17.43 -5.30
CA SER A 275 19.54 18.46 -4.41
C SER A 275 19.07 19.71 -5.18
N PHE A 276 17.99 20.33 -4.70
CA PHE A 276 17.51 21.64 -5.17
C PHE A 276 18.29 22.81 -4.59
N LYS A 277 19.12 22.58 -3.57
CA LYS A 277 19.94 23.64 -2.96
C LYS A 277 20.88 24.27 -3.98
N GLY A 278 20.80 25.59 -4.10
CA GLY A 278 21.60 26.37 -5.05
C GLY A 278 21.39 25.94 -6.50
N LEU A 279 20.24 25.34 -6.85
CA LEU A 279 20.02 24.85 -8.20
C LEU A 279 19.88 26.02 -9.18
N TYR A 280 18.98 26.96 -8.90
CA TYR A 280 18.62 28.00 -9.85
C TYR A 280 19.81 28.92 -10.18
N GLY A 281 20.04 29.17 -11.47
CA GLY A 281 21.11 30.06 -11.95
C GLY A 281 22.52 29.47 -11.89
N ASN A 282 22.71 28.24 -11.38
CA ASN A 282 24.00 27.57 -11.34
C ASN A 282 24.15 26.55 -12.47
N LYS A 283 25.40 26.28 -12.85
CA LYS A 283 25.75 25.30 -13.89
C LYS A 283 25.46 23.87 -13.41
N ARG A 284 24.88 23.05 -14.28
CA ARG A 284 24.64 21.62 -14.09
C ARG A 284 25.32 20.83 -15.18
N ASP A 285 26.08 19.82 -14.77
CA ASP A 285 26.77 18.88 -15.63
C ASP A 285 25.95 17.59 -15.77
N PHE A 286 25.93 17.02 -16.97
CA PHE A 286 25.12 15.86 -17.33
C PHE A 286 25.97 14.62 -17.59
N ALA A 287 25.32 13.45 -17.56
CA ALA A 287 25.97 12.16 -17.78
C ALA A 287 26.58 12.00 -19.19
N ASP A 288 26.12 12.78 -20.17
CA ASP A 288 26.65 12.81 -21.54
C ASP A 288 27.84 13.78 -21.71
N GLY A 289 28.28 14.43 -20.63
CA GLY A 289 29.37 15.40 -20.64
C GLY A 289 28.96 16.83 -21.03
N SER A 290 27.69 17.05 -21.40
CA SER A 290 27.16 18.38 -21.65
C SER A 290 26.85 19.13 -20.34
N SER A 291 26.60 20.44 -20.44
CA SER A 291 26.21 21.25 -19.29
C SER A 291 25.28 22.40 -19.66
N VAL A 292 24.45 22.83 -18.72
CA VAL A 292 23.55 23.98 -18.89
C VAL A 292 23.44 24.76 -17.58
N VAL A 293 23.11 26.05 -17.66
CA VAL A 293 22.66 26.81 -16.48
C VAL A 293 21.23 26.40 -16.16
N ALA A 294 20.95 26.09 -14.90
CA ALA A 294 19.60 25.70 -14.48
C ALA A 294 18.68 26.92 -14.41
N ASP A 295 17.95 27.17 -15.51
CA ASP A 295 16.92 28.18 -15.66
C ASP A 295 15.50 27.57 -15.61
N ASP A 296 14.47 28.41 -15.74
CA ASP A 296 13.05 27.98 -15.77
C ASP A 296 12.80 26.89 -16.83
N ALA A 297 13.42 27.01 -18.01
CA ALA A 297 13.23 26.07 -19.12
C ALA A 297 13.83 24.69 -18.81
N TYR A 298 15.03 24.66 -18.22
CA TYR A 298 15.67 23.44 -17.77
C TYR A 298 14.88 22.75 -16.65
N ILE A 299 14.41 23.50 -15.65
CA ILE A 299 13.66 22.93 -14.53
C ILE A 299 12.34 22.34 -15.05
N LYS A 300 11.61 23.09 -15.89
CA LYS A 300 10.39 22.60 -16.53
C LYS A 300 10.65 21.34 -17.37
N GLN A 301 11.70 21.34 -18.19
CA GLN A 301 12.07 20.16 -18.98
C GLN A 301 12.39 18.97 -18.09
N SER A 302 13.11 19.17 -16.99
CA SER A 302 13.47 18.10 -16.05
C SER A 302 12.24 17.51 -15.35
N ILE A 303 11.21 18.31 -15.08
CA ILE A 303 9.95 17.83 -14.47
C ILE A 303 9.13 17.03 -15.49
N LEU A 304 9.01 17.52 -16.73
CA LEU A 304 8.15 16.93 -17.75
C LEU A 304 8.82 15.76 -18.49
N VAL A 305 10.12 15.85 -18.75
CA VAL A 305 10.91 14.88 -19.52
C VAL A 305 12.25 14.63 -18.79
N PRO A 306 12.23 14.00 -17.60
CA PRO A 306 13.43 13.83 -16.76
C PRO A 306 14.55 13.03 -17.41
N THR A 307 14.24 12.17 -18.37
CA THR A 307 15.23 11.37 -19.11
C THR A 307 15.97 12.16 -20.18
N ALA A 308 15.54 13.38 -20.51
CA ALA A 308 16.19 14.20 -21.53
C ALA A 308 17.59 14.68 -21.09
N LYS A 309 17.78 14.97 -19.80
CA LYS A 309 19.04 15.49 -19.24
C LYS A 309 19.30 14.89 -17.86
N ILE A 310 20.05 13.79 -17.84
CA ILE A 310 20.39 13.08 -16.60
C ILE A 310 21.60 13.76 -15.95
N VAL A 311 21.43 14.27 -14.73
CA VAL A 311 22.51 14.91 -13.96
C VAL A 311 23.65 13.92 -13.71
N ALA A 312 24.88 14.37 -13.92
CA ALA A 312 26.07 13.54 -13.76
C ALA A 312 26.11 12.86 -12.39
N GLY A 313 26.35 11.55 -12.41
CA GLY A 313 26.40 10.72 -11.20
C GLY A 313 25.04 10.35 -10.62
N PHE A 314 23.90 10.60 -11.27
CA PHE A 314 22.58 10.12 -10.81
C PHE A 314 21.96 9.13 -11.82
N PRO A 315 21.19 8.13 -11.36
CA PRO A 315 20.46 7.23 -12.26
C PRO A 315 19.22 7.93 -12.86
N PRO A 316 18.71 7.49 -14.03
CA PRO A 316 17.44 7.96 -14.60
C PRO A 316 16.23 7.38 -13.83
N ALA A 317 16.09 7.77 -12.56
CA ALA A 317 15.07 7.23 -11.66
C ALA A 317 13.81 8.11 -11.55
N MET A 318 13.86 9.36 -12.00
CA MET A 318 12.73 10.28 -11.91
C MET A 318 11.68 9.95 -12.97
N SER A 319 10.42 9.76 -12.55
CA SER A 319 9.29 9.56 -13.45
C SER A 319 8.83 10.89 -14.06
N SER A 320 8.24 10.82 -15.26
CA SER A 320 7.70 12.00 -15.93
C SER A 320 6.44 12.51 -15.22
N PHE A 321 6.34 13.83 -15.06
CA PHE A 321 5.12 14.51 -14.60
C PHE A 321 4.27 15.05 -15.76
N GLN A 322 4.59 14.69 -17.01
CA GLN A 322 3.83 15.11 -18.18
C GLN A 322 2.36 14.67 -18.06
N GLY A 323 1.45 15.65 -18.11
CA GLY A 323 0.01 15.42 -17.95
C GLY A 323 -0.44 15.14 -16.50
N ARG A 324 0.48 15.18 -15.53
CA ARG A 324 0.21 14.97 -14.09
C ARG A 324 0.31 16.25 -13.27
N ILE A 325 1.09 17.23 -13.76
CA ILE A 325 1.28 18.54 -13.14
C ILE A 325 0.74 19.66 -14.04
N LYS A 326 0.10 20.66 -13.45
CA LYS A 326 -0.39 21.85 -14.16
C LYS A 326 0.74 22.84 -14.42
N GLU A 327 0.60 23.65 -15.46
CA GLU A 327 1.59 24.67 -15.80
C GLU A 327 1.81 25.70 -14.67
N GLU A 328 0.77 26.05 -13.93
CA GLU A 328 0.83 26.94 -12.77
C GLU A 328 1.62 26.32 -11.61
N GLU A 329 1.42 25.03 -11.35
CA GLU A 329 2.14 24.29 -10.32
C GLU A 329 3.64 24.17 -10.65
N ILE A 330 4.00 24.01 -11.92
CA ILE A 330 5.41 24.06 -12.36
C ILE A 330 6.02 25.42 -12.03
N LYS A 331 5.31 26.51 -12.31
CA LYS A 331 5.80 27.87 -12.01
C LYS A 331 5.99 28.07 -10.51
N ASP A 332 5.03 27.63 -9.70
CA ASP A 332 5.10 27.71 -8.24
C ASP A 332 6.34 26.96 -7.71
N ILE A 333 6.62 25.76 -8.21
CA ILE A 333 7.82 24.99 -7.85
C ILE A 333 9.10 25.71 -8.27
N ILE A 334 9.14 26.31 -9.46
CA ILE A 334 10.30 27.08 -9.92
C ILE A 334 10.53 28.27 -8.97
N GLU A 335 9.48 28.99 -8.58
CA GLU A 335 9.57 30.08 -7.62
C GLU A 335 10.07 29.60 -6.25
N PHE A 336 9.64 28.43 -5.80
CA PHE A 336 10.20 27.81 -4.60
C PHE A 336 11.69 27.45 -4.76
N ILE A 337 12.10 26.85 -5.88
CA ILE A 337 13.51 26.51 -6.12
C ILE A 337 14.38 27.77 -6.12
N LYS A 338 13.88 28.91 -6.63
CA LYS A 338 14.58 30.20 -6.60
C LYS A 338 14.88 30.68 -5.17
N THR A 339 14.11 30.25 -4.16
CA THR A 339 14.37 30.61 -2.76
C THR A 339 15.48 29.76 -2.12
N LEU A 340 15.86 28.63 -2.71
CA LEU A 340 16.82 27.68 -2.17
C LEU A 340 18.25 28.00 -2.64
N LYS A 341 18.96 28.87 -1.91
CA LYS A 341 20.33 29.29 -2.22
C LYS A 341 21.42 28.30 -1.83
#